data_AF-A0AA48M4F9-F1
#
_entry.id   AF-A0AA48M4F9-F1
#
_cell.length_a   1.000
_cell.length_b   1.000
_cell.length_c   1.000
_cell.angle_alpha   90.00
_cell.angle_beta   90.00
_cell.angle_gamma   90.00
#
_symmetry.space_group_name_H-M   'P 1'
#
loop_
_entity.id
_entity.type
_entity.pdbx_description
1 polymer ?
#
loop_
_entity_poly.entity_id
_entity_poly.type
_entity_poly.pdbx_seq_one_letter_code
_entity_poly.pdbx_strand_id
1 'polypeptide(L)'
;MLTNGVIALGSEAHERIIEALQRYDDFDADNDPYGEHDFGLIVVDGSELLFKIDYYDLDLTYHSPDPADPSVTIRVLTVMLASEY
;
A
#
# COMPACT_ATOMS: atom_id res chain seq x y z
N MET A 1 -5.27 -5.46 -1.18
CA MET A 1 -6.65 -4.98 -1.19
C MET A 1 -6.73 -3.73 -2.06
N LEU A 2 -7.72 -3.62 -2.93
CA LEU A 2 -8.00 -2.41 -3.70
C LEU A 2 -9.35 -1.87 -3.25
N THR A 3 -9.48 -0.56 -3.10
CA THR A 3 -10.79 0.07 -2.82
C THR A 3 -11.66 0.08 -4.06
N ASN A 4 -12.96 0.36 -3.86
CA ASN A 4 -13.90 0.48 -4.97
C ASN A 4 -13.51 1.58 -5.95
N GLY A 5 -12.95 2.70 -5.47
CA GLY A 5 -12.43 3.77 -6.32
C GLY A 5 -11.34 3.26 -7.27
N VAL A 6 -10.39 2.49 -6.76
CA VAL A 6 -9.32 1.90 -7.57
C VAL A 6 -9.86 0.81 -8.50
N ILE A 7 -10.77 -0.05 -8.03
CA ILE A 7 -11.41 -1.09 -8.86
C ILE A 7 -12.12 -0.45 -10.07
N ALA A 8 -12.78 0.69 -9.87
CA ALA A 8 -13.51 1.39 -10.92
C ALA A 8 -12.62 1.96 -12.05
N LEU A 9 -11.31 2.09 -11.84
CA LEU A 9 -10.36 2.54 -12.87
C LEU A 9 -10.13 1.50 -13.97
N GLY A 10 -10.45 0.23 -13.72
CA GLY A 10 -10.31 -0.86 -14.69
C GLY A 10 -8.90 -1.48 -14.75
N SER A 11 -8.81 -2.60 -15.48
CA SER A 11 -7.64 -3.49 -15.46
C SER A 11 -6.36 -2.85 -16.01
N GLU A 12 -6.45 -2.02 -17.06
CA GLU A 12 -5.26 -1.35 -17.62
C GLU A 12 -4.64 -0.36 -16.61
N ALA A 13 -5.48 0.33 -15.84
CA ALA A 13 -5.01 1.19 -14.77
C ALA A 13 -4.40 0.37 -13.63
N HIS A 14 -4.98 -0.80 -13.29
CA HIS A 14 -4.42 -1.69 -12.26
C HIS A 14 -3.01 -2.18 -12.62
N GLU A 15 -2.77 -2.53 -13.88
CA GLU A 15 -1.43 -2.91 -14.35
C GLU A 15 -0.43 -1.77 -14.17
N ARG A 16 -0.79 -0.54 -14.55
CA ARG A 16 0.06 0.64 -14.36
C ARG A 16 0.29 0.98 -12.89
N ILE A 17 -0.73 0.80 -12.04
CA ILE A 17 -0.63 0.99 -10.58
C ILE A 17 0.36 -0.02 -9.99
N ILE A 18 0.24 -1.30 -10.33
CA ILE A 18 1.15 -2.34 -9.84
C ILE A 18 2.58 -2.04 -10.34
N GLU A 19 2.72 -1.65 -11.60
CA GLU A 19 4.00 -1.28 -12.19
C GLU A 19 4.66 -0.09 -11.48
N ALA A 20 3.87 0.93 -11.12
CA ALA A 20 4.34 2.09 -10.37
C ALA A 20 4.74 1.72 -8.94
N LEU A 21 3.94 0.93 -8.23
CA LEU A 21 4.24 0.46 -6.87
C LEU A 21 5.53 -0.36 -6.81
N GLN A 22 5.78 -1.22 -7.81
CA GLN A 22 7.01 -2.01 -7.89
C GLN A 22 8.28 -1.18 -8.06
N ARG A 23 8.16 0.05 -8.58
CA ARG A 23 9.28 0.97 -8.79
C ARG A 23 9.32 2.13 -7.80
N TYR A 24 8.37 2.18 -6.86
CA TYR A 24 8.31 3.26 -5.90
C TYR A 24 9.50 3.18 -4.94
N ASP A 25 10.23 4.30 -4.83
CA ASP A 25 11.41 4.47 -3.98
C ASP A 25 11.49 5.93 -3.47
N ASP A 26 10.37 6.65 -3.50
CA ASP A 26 10.29 8.07 -3.11
C ASP A 26 9.89 8.20 -1.64
N PHE A 27 10.64 7.51 -0.77
CA PHE A 27 10.46 7.55 0.67
C PHE A 27 11.22 8.73 1.28
N ASP A 28 10.54 9.48 2.15
CA ASP A 28 11.09 10.65 2.82
C ASP A 28 10.62 10.74 4.29
N ALA A 29 11.01 11.80 4.99
CA ALA A 29 10.67 11.97 6.39
C ALA A 29 9.17 12.21 6.65
N ASP A 30 8.39 12.58 5.63
CA ASP A 30 6.97 12.86 5.74
C ASP A 30 6.14 11.57 5.55
N ASN A 31 6.53 10.69 4.61
CA ASN A 31 5.82 9.44 4.32
C ASN A 31 6.41 8.19 5.00
N ASP A 32 7.66 8.24 5.46
CA ASP A 32 8.36 7.13 6.08
C ASP A 32 9.24 7.58 7.26
N PRO A 33 8.65 8.15 8.33
CA PRO A 33 9.41 8.66 9.48
C PRO A 33 10.20 7.58 10.25
N TYR A 34 9.86 6.31 10.05
CA TYR A 34 10.42 5.18 10.78
C TYR A 34 11.25 4.21 9.92
N GLY A 35 11.34 4.41 8.59
CA GLY A 35 12.14 3.53 7.72
C GLY A 35 11.45 2.20 7.40
N GLU A 36 10.13 2.12 7.55
CA GLU A 36 9.35 0.88 7.39
C GLU A 36 8.94 0.64 5.93
N HIS A 37 8.99 1.69 5.09
CA HIS A 37 8.60 1.67 3.67
C HIS A 37 7.19 1.11 3.45
N ASP A 38 6.27 1.46 4.34
CA ASP A 38 4.93 0.88 4.41
C ASP A 38 3.81 1.84 4.01
N PHE A 39 4.12 3.09 3.66
CA PHE A 39 3.16 4.10 3.25
C PHE A 39 3.72 5.00 2.15
N GLY A 40 2.87 5.45 1.24
CA GLY A 40 3.28 6.41 0.22
C GLY A 40 2.17 6.82 -0.73
N LEU A 41 2.52 7.73 -1.65
CA LEU A 41 1.64 8.26 -2.68
C LEU A 41 2.24 8.03 -4.06
N ILE A 42 1.43 7.54 -5.00
CA ILE A 42 1.77 7.45 -6.42
C ILE A 42 0.74 8.18 -7.27
N VAL A 43 1.17 8.64 -8.45
CA VAL A 43 0.29 9.26 -9.43
C VAL A 43 0.27 8.42 -10.70
N VAL A 44 -0.90 7.91 -11.08
CA VAL A 44 -1.09 7.09 -12.28
C VAL A 44 -2.24 7.65 -13.09
N ASP A 45 -2.00 7.98 -14.36
CA ASP A 45 -2.97 8.58 -15.28
C ASP A 45 -3.67 9.83 -14.73
N GLY A 46 -2.96 10.61 -13.91
CA GLY A 46 -3.51 11.81 -13.25
C GLY A 46 -4.37 11.53 -12.03
N SER A 47 -4.51 10.26 -11.61
CA SER A 47 -5.12 9.87 -10.33
C SER A 47 -4.05 9.81 -9.25
N GLU A 48 -4.27 10.48 -8.13
CA GLU A 48 -3.46 10.32 -6.92
C GLU A 48 -3.96 9.09 -6.15
N LEU A 49 -3.04 8.17 -5.85
CA LEU A 49 -3.32 6.97 -5.08
C LEU A 49 -2.41 6.90 -3.86
N LEU A 50 -3.01 6.56 -2.72
CA LEU A 50 -2.28 6.20 -1.52
C LEU A 50 -2.14 4.69 -1.48
N PHE A 51 -0.96 4.22 -1.07
CA PHE A 51 -0.77 2.82 -0.68
C PHE A 51 -0.32 2.73 0.77
N LYS A 52 -0.67 1.62 1.41
CA LYS A 52 -0.13 1.25 2.71
C LYS A 52 0.05 -0.25 2.87
N ILE A 53 0.97 -0.68 3.72
CA ILE A 53 1.21 -2.08 4.06
C ILE A 53 0.90 -2.26 5.55
N ASP A 54 -0.23 -2.89 5.85
CA ASP A 54 -0.59 -3.20 7.23
C ASP A 54 0.01 -4.55 7.66
N TYR A 55 0.50 -4.64 8.90
CA TYR A 55 1.08 -5.84 9.49
C TYR A 55 0.11 -6.51 10.46
N TYR A 56 -0.39 -7.69 10.09
CA TYR A 56 -1.31 -8.48 10.89
C TYR A 56 -0.66 -9.75 11.43
N ASP A 57 -1.24 -10.32 12.50
CA ASP A 57 -0.99 -11.69 12.90
C ASP A 57 -1.45 -12.69 11.82
N LEU A 58 -1.06 -13.96 11.98
CA LEU A 58 -1.36 -15.01 10.99
C LEU A 58 -2.87 -15.27 10.83
N ASP A 59 -3.68 -14.88 11.80
CA ASP A 59 -5.14 -15.02 11.80
C ASP A 59 -5.86 -13.76 11.26
N LEU A 60 -5.12 -12.73 10.81
CA LEU A 60 -5.66 -11.46 10.30
C LEU A 60 -6.62 -10.75 11.27
N THR A 61 -6.43 -10.92 12.57
CA THR A 61 -7.34 -10.42 13.61
C THR A 61 -6.74 -9.24 14.36
N TYR A 62 -5.44 -9.29 14.65
CA TYR A 62 -4.72 -8.25 15.40
C TYR A 62 -3.45 -7.83 14.65
N HIS A 63 -2.77 -6.81 15.17
CA HIS A 63 -1.43 -6.48 14.70
C HIS A 63 -0.45 -7.61 14.99
N SER A 64 0.51 -7.79 14.08
CA SER A 64 1.59 -8.77 14.29
C SER A 64 2.34 -8.46 15.60
N PRO A 65 2.70 -9.49 16.40
CA PRO A 65 3.56 -9.30 17.56
C PRO A 65 4.99 -8.88 17.21
N ASP A 66 5.44 -9.18 15.99
CA ASP A 66 6.74 -8.75 15.44
C ASP A 66 6.62 -8.51 13.92
N PRO A 67 6.34 -7.28 13.47
CA PRO A 67 6.21 -6.92 12.06
C PRO A 67 7.44 -7.25 11.18
N ALA A 68 8.62 -7.39 11.78
CA ALA A 68 9.85 -7.73 11.08
C ALA A 68 9.96 -9.25 10.81
N ASP A 69 9.34 -10.09 11.64
CA ASP A 69 9.36 -11.55 11.49
C ASP A 69 8.24 -12.05 10.54
N PRO A 70 8.59 -12.50 9.32
CA PRO A 70 7.60 -13.01 8.37
C PRO A 70 6.97 -14.34 8.80
N SER A 71 7.52 -15.04 9.79
CA SER A 71 6.94 -16.30 10.28
C SER A 71 5.71 -16.09 11.16
N VAL A 72 5.50 -14.88 11.68
CA VAL A 72 4.36 -14.48 12.51
C VAL A 72 3.55 -13.31 11.93
N THR A 73 3.91 -12.82 10.73
CA THR A 73 3.33 -11.61 10.13
C THR A 73 2.74 -11.86 8.76
N ILE A 74 1.50 -11.40 8.55
CA ILE A 74 0.92 -11.21 7.21
C ILE A 74 0.95 -9.72 6.86
N ARG A 75 1.56 -9.39 5.72
CA ARG A 75 1.61 -8.04 5.15
C ARG A 75 0.46 -7.85 4.17
N VAL A 76 -0.38 -6.85 4.40
CA VAL A 76 -1.53 -6.53 3.54
C VAL A 76 -1.30 -5.18 2.88
N LEU A 77 -0.98 -5.20 1.59
CA LEU A 77 -0.94 -4.00 0.76
C LEU A 77 -2.36 -3.54 0.46
N THR A 78 -2.69 -2.30 0.83
CA THR A 78 -3.93 -1.61 0.46
C THR A 78 -3.61 -0.48 -0.50
N VAL A 79 -4.36 -0.36 -1.60
CA VAL A 79 -4.26 0.76 -2.54
C VAL A 79 -5.63 1.43 -2.64
N MET A 80 -5.65 2.76 -2.51
CA MET A 80 -6.86 3.58 -2.52
C MET A 80 -6.64 4.89 -3.28
N LEU A 81 -7.70 5.52 -3.77
CA LEU A 81 -7.60 6.90 -4.26
C LEU A 81 -7.30 7.84 -3.09
N ALA A 82 -6.49 8.87 -3.29
CA ALA A 82 -6.20 9.86 -2.26
C ALA A 82 -7.48 10.54 -1.72
N SER A 83 -8.53 10.64 -2.56
CA SER A 83 -9.84 11.16 -2.15
C SER A 83 -10.66 10.22 -1.25
N GLU A 84 -10.25 8.97 -1.08
CA GLU A 84 -10.90 7.99 -0.20
C GLU A 84 -10.27 7.95 1.21
N TYR A 85 -9.19 8.69 1.43
CA TYR A 85 -8.51 8.85 2.71
C TYR A 85 -8.97 10.12 3.43
#